data_AF-A0AAU6Q4E6-F1
#
_entry.id   AF-A0AAU6Q4E6-F1
#
_cell.length_a   1.000
_cell.length_b   1.000
_cell.length_c   1.000
_cell.angle_alpha   90.00
_cell.angle_beta   90.00
_cell.angle_gamma   90.00
#
_symmetry.space_group_name_H-M   'P 1'
#
loop_
_entity.id
_entity.type
_entity.pdbx_description
1 polymer ?
#
loop_
_entity_poly.entity_id
_entity_poly.type
_entity_poly.pdbx_seq_one_letter_code
_entity_poly.pdbx_strand_id
1 'polypeptide(L)'
;MTLTPRALVLLSVQRHHLHDHPHERELAREGLRQMGAAREGGELIALVQWDGEEGSPAQTFSKDWTLYPDFRAEAGDVLVRAQQPDAFHGSDLDAALRGRAVRHLTLLGLDSDNLTVTAQSARDLGYDVTVNVLNAGEHE
;
A
#
# COMPACT_ATOMS: atom_id res chain seq x y z
N MET A 1 12.55 -2.56 -20.77
CA MET A 1 11.69 -2.15 -19.64
C MET A 1 10.35 -2.82 -19.87
N THR A 2 9.93 -3.71 -18.97
CA THR A 2 8.59 -4.30 -18.98
C THR A 2 7.59 -3.18 -18.66
N LEU A 3 6.66 -2.93 -19.59
CA LEU A 3 5.59 -1.96 -19.38
C LEU A 3 4.50 -2.66 -18.57
N THR A 4 4.21 -2.14 -17.38
CA THR A 4 3.21 -2.74 -16.50
C THR A 4 2.03 -1.79 -16.40
N PRO A 5 0.91 -2.05 -17.11
CA PRO A 5 -0.20 -1.10 -17.15
C PRO A 5 -0.99 -1.05 -15.83
N ARG A 6 -0.73 -1.97 -14.89
CA ARG A 6 -1.45 -2.10 -13.63
C ARG A 6 -0.50 -2.14 -12.44
N ALA A 7 -0.92 -1.55 -11.32
CA ALA A 7 -0.20 -1.64 -10.06
C ALA A 7 -1.14 -1.90 -8.89
N LEU A 8 -0.67 -2.70 -7.93
CA LEU A 8 -1.27 -2.84 -6.60
C LEU A 8 -0.50 -1.95 -5.63
N VAL A 9 -1.19 -1.00 -5.00
CA VAL A 9 -0.64 -0.10 -4.00
C VAL A 9 -1.19 -0.50 -2.63
N LEU A 10 -0.31 -0.94 -1.73
CA LEU A 10 -0.66 -1.32 -0.37
C LEU A 10 -0.42 -0.15 0.58
N LEU A 11 -1.49 0.35 1.20
CA LEU A 11 -1.48 1.52 2.07
C LEU A 11 -1.44 1.18 3.57
N SER A 12 -1.79 -0.05 3.97
CA SER A 12 -1.95 -0.40 5.40
C SER A 12 -1.22 -1.68 5.78
N VAL A 13 0.06 -1.80 5.38
CA VAL A 13 0.88 -3.02 5.58
C VAL A 13 2.05 -2.81 6.55
N GLN A 14 2.08 -1.68 7.26
CA GLN A 14 3.04 -1.47 8.35
C GLN A 14 2.61 -2.19 9.62
N ARG A 15 3.58 -2.53 10.46
CA ARG A 15 3.32 -3.21 11.74
C ARG A 15 2.31 -2.46 12.58
N HIS A 16 2.41 -1.14 12.75
CA HIS A 16 1.45 -0.40 13.57
C HIS A 16 -0.01 -0.45 13.10
N HIS A 17 -0.27 -0.79 11.82
CA HIS A 17 -1.65 -0.96 11.31
C HIS A 17 -2.24 -2.32 11.66
N LEU A 18 -1.40 -3.35 11.70
CA LEU A 18 -1.85 -4.74 11.86
C LEU A 18 -1.60 -5.27 13.28
N HIS A 19 -0.54 -4.80 13.93
CA HIS A 19 -0.15 -5.19 15.27
C HIS A 19 -1.22 -4.74 16.28
N ASP A 20 -1.61 -5.64 17.17
CA ASP A 20 -2.74 -5.47 18.10
C ASP A 20 -4.13 -5.37 17.44
N HIS A 21 -4.23 -5.49 16.11
CA HIS A 21 -5.54 -5.58 15.44
C HIS A 21 -6.21 -6.92 15.79
N PRO A 22 -7.52 -6.94 16.14
CA PRO A 22 -8.23 -8.17 16.53
C PRO A 22 -8.19 -9.28 15.46
N HIS A 23 -7.94 -8.88 14.21
CA HIS A 23 -7.85 -9.76 13.04
C HIS A 23 -6.48 -9.65 12.32
N GLU A 24 -5.40 -9.41 13.07
CA GLU A 24 -4.02 -9.26 12.54
C GLU A 24 -3.68 -10.34 11.50
N ARG A 25 -3.94 -11.61 11.84
CA ARG A 25 -3.54 -12.76 11.01
C ARG A 25 -4.35 -12.85 9.72
N GLU A 26 -5.64 -12.59 9.80
CA GLU A 26 -6.56 -12.63 8.66
C GLU A 26 -6.30 -11.50 7.68
N LEU A 27 -6.12 -10.28 8.19
CA LEU A 27 -5.76 -9.11 7.38
C LEU A 27 -4.41 -9.32 6.70
N ALA A 28 -3.40 -9.80 7.43
CA ALA A 28 -2.10 -10.10 6.85
C ALA A 28 -2.22 -11.16 5.74
N ARG A 29 -2.96 -12.24 5.99
CA ARG A 29 -3.21 -13.29 4.99
C ARG A 29 -3.91 -12.75 3.75
N GLU A 30 -4.94 -11.93 3.90
CA GLU A 30 -5.65 -11.34 2.76
C GLU A 30 -4.73 -10.42 1.96
N GLY A 31 -3.98 -9.55 2.63
CA GLY A 31 -3.06 -8.65 1.94
C GLY A 31 -1.97 -9.41 1.18
N LEU A 32 -1.44 -10.51 1.74
CA LEU A 32 -0.50 -11.39 1.06
C LEU A 32 -1.13 -12.13 -0.12
N ARG A 33 -2.39 -12.57 -0.02
CA ARG A 33 -3.10 -13.19 -1.13
C ARG A 33 -3.24 -12.23 -2.31
N GLN A 34 -3.69 -11.00 -2.05
CA GLN A 34 -3.84 -9.96 -3.08
C GLN A 34 -2.48 -9.59 -3.70
N MET A 35 -1.45 -9.45 -2.87
CA MET A 35 -0.08 -9.18 -3.31
C MET A 35 0.48 -10.32 -4.17
N GLY A 36 0.24 -11.57 -3.79
CA GLY A 36 0.61 -12.75 -4.58
C GLY A 36 -0.11 -12.78 -5.92
N ALA A 37 -1.43 -12.59 -5.93
CA ALA A 37 -2.23 -12.56 -7.16
C ALA A 37 -1.78 -11.44 -8.12
N ALA A 38 -1.49 -10.25 -7.59
CA ALA A 38 -0.97 -9.14 -8.37
C ALA A 38 0.40 -9.45 -8.98
N ARG A 39 1.30 -10.10 -8.21
CA ARG A 39 2.60 -10.55 -8.72
C ARG A 39 2.47 -11.60 -9.82
N GLU A 40 1.58 -12.58 -9.65
CA GLU A 40 1.31 -13.59 -10.69
C GLU A 40 0.71 -12.97 -11.95
N GLY A 41 -0.10 -11.91 -11.79
CA GLY A 41 -0.61 -11.09 -12.88
C GLY A 41 0.44 -10.17 -13.54
N GLY A 42 1.66 -10.14 -13.02
CA GLY A 42 2.73 -9.27 -13.48
C GLY A 42 2.50 -7.80 -13.15
N GLU A 43 1.61 -7.48 -12.22
CA GLU A 43 1.33 -6.12 -11.77
C GLU A 43 2.48 -5.56 -10.93
N LEU A 44 2.65 -4.24 -10.97
CA LEU A 44 3.64 -3.58 -10.13
C LEU A 44 3.16 -3.53 -8.68
N ILE A 45 3.98 -3.98 -7.74
CA ILE A 45 3.67 -3.83 -6.32
C ILE A 45 4.29 -2.55 -5.79
N ALA A 46 3.47 -1.68 -5.22
CA ALA A 46 3.89 -0.49 -4.50
C ALA A 46 3.47 -0.60 -3.04
N LEU A 47 4.43 -0.50 -2.13
CA LEU A 47 4.22 -0.55 -0.68
C LEU A 47 4.39 0.87 -0.16
N VAL A 48 3.34 1.44 0.45
CA VAL A 48 3.41 2.75 1.08
C VAL A 48 3.74 2.56 2.56
N GLN A 49 4.81 3.22 2.98
CA GLN A 49 5.27 3.28 4.35
C GLN A 49 5.04 4.70 4.86
N TRP A 50 4.12 4.85 5.81
CA TRP A 50 3.84 6.13 6.43
C TRP A 50 4.91 6.45 7.47
N ASP A 51 5.57 7.58 7.29
CA ASP A 51 6.55 8.15 8.20
C ASP A 51 5.82 9.06 9.20
N GLY A 52 5.92 8.71 10.49
CA GLY A 52 5.38 9.49 11.59
C GLY A 52 6.45 10.26 12.36
N GLU A 53 6.01 11.29 13.06
CA GLU A 53 6.87 12.12 13.92
C GLU A 53 7.46 11.34 15.10
N GLU A 54 8.55 11.87 15.68
CA GLU A 54 9.16 11.30 16.88
C GLU A 54 8.14 11.16 18.03
N GLY A 55 8.09 9.98 18.64
CA GLY A 55 7.17 9.67 19.73
C GLY A 55 5.79 9.12 19.32
N SER A 56 5.49 9.03 18.02
CA SER A 56 4.28 8.36 17.53
C SER A 56 4.50 6.85 17.27
N PRO A 57 3.45 6.01 17.24
CA PRO A 57 3.58 4.60 16.83
C PRO A 57 4.10 4.41 15.39
N ALA A 58 4.00 5.45 14.56
CA ALA A 58 4.58 5.52 13.22
C ALA A 58 5.98 6.17 13.19
N GLN A 59 6.64 6.39 14.33
CA GLN A 59 7.97 7.02 14.41
C GLN A 59 8.94 6.35 13.43
N THR A 60 9.50 7.15 12.53
CA THR A 60 10.47 6.68 11.55
C THR A 60 11.65 5.96 12.23
N PHE A 61 12.01 4.79 11.70
CA PHE A 61 13.02 3.85 12.24
C PHE A 61 12.65 3.08 13.51
N SER A 62 11.43 3.19 14.03
CA SER A 62 10.96 2.35 15.15
C SER A 62 10.51 0.96 14.70
N LYS A 63 10.50 0.00 15.63
CA LYS A 63 10.12 -1.40 15.35
C LYS A 63 8.74 -1.50 14.70
N ASP A 64 7.77 -0.70 15.16
CA ASP A 64 6.38 -0.72 14.69
C ASP A 64 6.13 0.10 13.41
N TRP A 65 7.12 0.91 12.99
CA TRP A 65 7.12 1.59 11.69
C TRP A 65 7.50 0.66 10.53
N THR A 66 8.23 -0.41 10.81
CA THR A 66 8.64 -1.41 9.82
C THR A 66 7.42 -2.07 9.15
N LEU A 67 7.58 -2.52 7.90
CA LEU A 67 6.60 -3.40 7.27
C LEU A 67 6.33 -4.63 8.14
N TYR A 68 5.08 -5.11 8.11
CA TYR A 68 4.71 -6.34 8.79
C TYR A 68 5.58 -7.49 8.24
N PRO A 69 6.12 -8.38 9.10
CA PRO A 69 7.26 -9.26 8.74
C PRO A 69 7.05 -10.17 7.53
N ASP A 70 5.80 -10.49 7.22
CA ASP A 70 5.37 -11.23 6.03
C ASP A 70 5.39 -10.39 4.74
N PHE A 71 5.15 -9.08 4.83
CA PHE A 71 5.20 -8.17 3.70
C PHE A 71 6.64 -7.75 3.43
N ARG A 72 7.16 -8.17 2.28
CA ARG A 72 8.51 -7.81 1.83
C ARG A 72 8.47 -7.32 0.40
N ALA A 73 9.07 -6.14 0.20
CA ALA A 73 9.40 -5.64 -1.12
C ALA A 73 10.43 -6.59 -1.76
N GLU A 74 10.11 -7.09 -2.95
CA GLU A 74 10.99 -7.88 -3.80
C GLU A 74 11.67 -7.01 -4.85
N ALA A 75 12.64 -7.60 -5.58
CA ALA A 75 13.33 -6.91 -6.66
C ALA A 75 12.36 -6.55 -7.78
N GLY A 76 12.08 -5.25 -7.93
CA GLY A 76 11.14 -4.72 -8.92
C GLY A 76 9.98 -3.94 -8.31
N ASP A 77 9.68 -4.18 -7.03
CA ASP A 77 8.66 -3.47 -6.27
C ASP A 77 9.06 -2.01 -6.00
N VAL A 78 8.07 -1.20 -5.64
CA VAL A 78 8.27 0.19 -5.20
C VAL A 78 8.00 0.27 -3.72
N LEU A 79 8.98 0.75 -2.96
CA LEU A 79 8.75 1.19 -1.59
C LEU A 79 8.64 2.71 -1.61
N VAL A 80 7.47 3.23 -1.27
CA VAL A 80 7.19 4.66 -1.18
C VAL A 80 7.11 5.05 0.29
N ARG A 81 7.73 6.17 0.63
CA ARG A 81 7.59 6.80 1.95
C ARG A 81 6.69 8.02 1.84
N ALA A 82 5.71 8.13 2.74
CA ALA A 82 4.76 9.23 2.76
C ALA A 82 4.56 9.75 4.18
N GLN A 83 4.50 11.07 4.36
CA GLN A 83 4.30 11.70 5.67
C GLN A 83 2.90 12.29 5.84
N GLN A 84 2.22 12.54 4.72
CA GLN A 84 0.88 13.12 4.67
C GLN A 84 -0.16 12.00 4.58
N PRO A 85 -1.46 12.24 4.86
CA PRO A 85 -2.50 11.23 4.65
C PRO A 85 -2.69 10.83 3.16
N ASP A 86 -2.19 11.64 2.24
CA ASP A 86 -2.16 11.36 0.81
C ASP A 86 -0.82 10.73 0.41
N ALA A 87 -0.86 9.50 -0.10
CA ALA A 87 0.34 8.80 -0.53
C ALA A 87 1.00 9.43 -1.77
N PHE A 88 0.31 10.28 -2.54
CA PHE A 88 0.88 11.00 -3.68
C PHE A 88 1.50 12.34 -3.29
N HIS A 89 1.09 12.91 -2.15
CA HIS A 89 1.53 14.23 -1.76
C HIS A 89 2.93 14.20 -1.14
N GLY A 90 3.92 14.75 -1.87
CA GLY A 90 5.29 14.83 -1.39
C GLY A 90 6.04 13.51 -1.39
N SER A 91 5.57 12.51 -2.16
CA SER A 91 6.22 11.22 -2.33
C SER A 91 6.62 10.97 -3.80
N ASP A 92 7.49 9.99 -4.02
CA ASP A 92 7.89 9.55 -5.36
C ASP A 92 6.90 8.56 -6.01
N LEU A 93 5.69 8.38 -5.45
CA LEU A 93 4.70 7.40 -5.93
C LEU A 93 4.30 7.66 -7.39
N ASP A 94 3.90 8.89 -7.73
CA ASP A 94 3.50 9.23 -9.10
C ASP A 94 4.63 8.98 -10.10
N ALA A 95 5.83 9.46 -9.78
CA ALA A 95 7.00 9.30 -10.64
C ALA A 95 7.33 7.81 -10.87
N ALA A 96 7.27 6.99 -9.82
CA ALA A 96 7.55 5.56 -9.89
C ALA A 96 6.49 4.78 -10.70
N LEU A 97 5.22 5.18 -10.61
CA LEU A 97 4.10 4.60 -11.37
C LEU A 97 4.17 4.99 -12.85
N ARG A 98 4.34 6.28 -13.15
CA ARG A 98 4.48 6.78 -14.53
C ARG A 98 5.73 6.23 -15.22
N GLY A 99 6.84 6.11 -14.50
CA GLY A 99 8.07 5.52 -15.01
C GLY A 99 7.92 4.06 -15.48
N ARG A 100 6.89 3.36 -15.00
CA ARG A 100 6.54 1.98 -15.41
C ARG A 100 5.31 1.91 -16.31
N ALA A 101 4.81 3.07 -16.77
CA ALA A 101 3.63 3.22 -17.62
C ALA A 101 2.34 2.63 -17.01
N VAL A 102 2.21 2.72 -15.68
CA VAL A 102 1.00 2.29 -14.98
C VAL A 102 -0.16 3.22 -15.34
N ARG A 103 -1.34 2.64 -15.56
CA ARG A 103 -2.60 3.37 -15.78
C ARG A 103 -3.71 2.95 -14.84
N HIS A 104 -3.74 1.68 -14.47
CA HIS A 104 -4.71 1.14 -13.52
C HIS A 104 -4.05 0.95 -12.16
N LEU A 105 -4.68 1.48 -11.12
CA LEU A 105 -4.23 1.37 -9.74
C LEU A 105 -5.27 0.64 -8.91
N THR A 106 -4.86 -0.44 -8.27
CA THR A 106 -5.62 -1.08 -7.21
C THR A 106 -5.06 -0.59 -5.88
N LEU A 107 -5.83 0.16 -5.12
CA LEU A 107 -5.45 0.59 -3.77
C LEU A 107 -5.99 -0.42 -2.77
N LEU A 108 -5.11 -1.00 -1.96
CA LEU A 108 -5.44 -1.96 -0.91
C LEU A 108 -5.02 -1.40 0.45
N GLY A 109 -5.98 -1.22 1.35
CA GLY A 109 -5.71 -0.70 2.68
C GLY A 109 -6.90 -0.90 3.61
N LEU A 110 -6.72 -0.59 4.89
CA LEU A 110 -7.82 -0.57 5.85
C LEU A 110 -8.79 0.57 5.53
N ASP A 111 -10.05 0.43 5.96
CA ASP A 111 -11.06 1.48 5.85
C ASP A 111 -10.62 2.70 6.67
N SER A 112 -10.05 3.68 5.99
CA SER A 112 -9.36 4.82 6.60
C SER A 112 -9.40 6.04 5.69
N ASP A 113 -9.24 7.22 6.28
CA ASP A 113 -9.12 8.48 5.52
C ASP A 113 -7.95 8.43 4.53
N ASN A 114 -6.83 7.81 4.90
CA ASN A 114 -5.67 7.65 4.03
C ASN A 114 -6.03 6.95 2.72
N LEU A 115 -6.84 5.88 2.77
CA LEU A 115 -7.30 5.16 1.58
C LEU A 115 -8.19 6.04 0.70
N THR A 116 -9.13 6.76 1.31
CA THR A 116 -10.08 7.62 0.60
C THR A 116 -9.37 8.82 -0.07
N VAL A 117 -8.51 9.51 0.67
CA VAL A 117 -7.75 10.68 0.17
C VAL A 117 -6.80 10.25 -0.95
N THR A 118 -6.03 9.18 -0.75
CA THR A 118 -5.11 8.66 -1.76
C THR A 118 -5.86 8.22 -3.02
N ALA A 119 -7.03 7.61 -2.88
CA ALA A 119 -7.87 7.22 -4.02
C ALA A 119 -8.37 8.43 -4.82
N GLN A 120 -8.74 9.51 -4.12
CA GLN A 120 -9.16 10.73 -4.78
C GLN A 120 -8.01 11.40 -5.53
N SER A 121 -6.83 11.51 -4.91
CA SER A 121 -5.64 12.07 -5.55
C SER A 121 -5.18 11.26 -6.77
N ALA A 122 -5.23 9.93 -6.68
CA ALA A 122 -4.94 9.06 -7.81
C ALA A 122 -5.89 9.30 -9.00
N ARG A 123 -7.19 9.51 -8.75
CA ARG A 123 -8.17 9.83 -9.81
C ARG A 123 -7.92 11.20 -10.42
N ASP A 124 -7.57 12.20 -9.60
CA ASP A 124 -7.24 13.55 -10.07
C ASP A 124 -6.01 13.55 -10.99
N LEU A 125 -5.02 12.70 -10.68
CA LEU A 125 -3.83 12.49 -11.50
C LEU A 125 -4.09 11.71 -12.80
N GLY A 126 -5.32 11.24 -13.02
CA GLY A 126 -5.76 10.57 -14.25
C GLY A 126 -5.56 9.05 -14.27
N TYR A 127 -5.32 8.41 -13.11
CA TYR A 127 -5.29 6.96 -13.01
C TYR A 127 -6.70 6.36 -12.95
N ASP A 128 -6.84 5.15 -13.46
CA ASP A 128 -8.04 4.33 -13.29
C ASP A 128 -7.94 3.58 -11.97
N VAL A 129 -8.75 3.96 -10.98
CA VAL A 129 -8.55 3.55 -9.58
C VAL A 129 -9.63 2.59 -9.12
N THR A 130 -9.21 1.38 -8.76
CA THR A 130 -9.97 0.40 -8.00
C THR A 130 -9.59 0.50 -6.53
N VAL A 131 -10.57 0.64 -5.64
CA VAL A 131 -10.33 0.64 -4.19
C VAL A 131 -10.78 -0.71 -3.64
N ASN A 132 -9.89 -1.38 -2.90
CA ASN A 132 -10.18 -2.62 -2.22
C ASN A 132 -9.89 -2.43 -0.72
N VAL A 133 -10.91 -2.64 0.10
CA VAL A 133 -10.78 -2.53 1.55
C VAL A 133 -10.26 -3.87 2.07
N LEU A 134 -9.14 -3.82 2.78
CA LEU A 134 -8.56 -4.96 3.45
C LEU A 134 -9.46 -5.34 4.62
N ASN A 135 -10.13 -6.47 4.50
CA ASN A 135 -11.03 -6.99 5.51
C ASN A 135 -10.55 -8.37 5.95
N ALA A 136 -10.89 -8.76 7.17
CA ALA A 136 -10.53 -10.08 7.71
C ALA A 136 -11.22 -11.25 6.98
N GLY A 137 -12.12 -10.97 6.04
CA GLY A 137 -13.13 -11.91 5.59
C GLY A 137 -14.15 -12.14 6.71
N GLU A 138 -15.42 -12.26 6.35
CA GLU A 138 -16.38 -12.81 7.30
C GLU A 138 -15.99 -14.28 7.52
N HIS A 139 -15.62 -14.63 8.75
CA HIS A 139 -15.56 -16.04 9.15
C HIS A 139 -17.01 -16.54 9.12
N GLU A 140 -17.40 -17.21 8.04
CA GLU A 140 -18.49 -18.19 8.05
C GLU A 140 -17.96 -19.57 8.43
#